data_AF-A0A8G0KX15-F1
#
_entry.id   AF-A0A8G0KX15-F1
#
_cell.length_a   1.000
_cell.length_b   1.000
_cell.length_c   1.000
_cell.angle_alpha   90.00
_cell.angle_beta   90.00
_cell.angle_gamma   90.00
#
_symmetry.space_group_name_H-M   'P 1'
#
loop_
_entity.id
_entity.type
_entity.pdbx_description
1 polymer ?
#
loop_
_entity_poly.entity_id
_entity_poly.type
_entity_poly.pdbx_seq_one_letter_code
_entity_poly.pdbx_strand_id
1 'polypeptide(L)' 'MLQSGPMVGYCEMTEAVIWLQTTTSANVKLEYFELANPAKKMFSEVYSTKKESGYTCHVLLEKLEPGKKIWVSSISR' A
#
# COMPACT_ATOMS: atom_id res chain seq x y z
N MET A 1 -1.83 -10.65 9.10
CA MET A 1 -1.51 -11.71 8.13
C MET A 1 -2.02 -11.29 6.76
N LEU A 2 -1.12 -11.26 5.78
CA LEU A 2 -1.44 -10.94 4.39
C LEU A 2 -1.84 -12.22 3.66
N GLN A 3 -2.95 -12.19 2.93
CA GLN A 3 -3.39 -13.29 2.07
C GLN A 3 -2.90 -13.08 0.63
N SER A 4 -3.00 -11.86 0.11
CA SER A 4 -2.65 -11.53 -1.27
C SER A 4 -2.22 -10.06 -1.40
N GLY A 5 -1.39 -9.77 -2.40
CA GLY A 5 -0.77 -8.45 -2.59
C GLY A 5 0.59 -8.32 -1.87
N PRO A 6 1.12 -7.11 -1.71
CA PRO A 6 0.62 -5.84 -2.28
C PRO A 6 0.72 -5.84 -3.81
N MET A 7 -0.36 -5.49 -4.50
CA MET A 7 -0.41 -5.37 -5.96
C MET A 7 -0.77 -3.93 -6.35
N VAL A 8 -0.18 -3.44 -7.44
CA VAL A 8 -0.55 -2.14 -8.00
C VAL A 8 -1.93 -2.28 -8.66
N GLY A 9 -2.94 -1.58 -8.12
CA GLY A 9 -4.27 -1.50 -8.72
C GLY A 9 -4.28 -0.54 -9.91
N TYR A 10 -3.82 0.69 -9.68
CA TYR A 10 -3.53 1.66 -10.75
C TYR A 10 -2.40 2.60 -10.32
N CYS A 11 -1.73 3.20 -11.31
CA CYS A 11 -0.62 4.12 -11.09
C CYS A 11 -0.79 5.33 -12.02
N GLU A 12 -0.92 6.50 -11.42
CA GLU A 12 -0.98 7.81 -12.08
C GLU A 12 0.35 8.55 -11.88
N MET A 13 0.47 9.75 -12.47
CA MET A 13 1.71 10.54 -12.40
C MET A 13 2.17 10.87 -10.97
N THR A 14 1.24 11.09 -10.04
CA THR A 14 1.54 11.52 -8.66
C THR A 14 0.90 10.65 -7.58
N GLU A 15 0.17 9.62 -7.98
CA GLU A 15 -0.61 8.80 -7.07
C GLU A 15 -0.59 7.34 -7.52
N ALA A 16 -0.59 6.40 -6.59
CA ALA A 16 -0.73 4.99 -6.90
C ALA A 16 -1.66 4.32 -5.90
N VAL A 17 -2.58 3.50 -6.39
CA VAL A 17 -3.40 2.66 -5.53
C VAL A 17 -2.80 1.28 -5.45
N ILE A 18 -2.60 0.84 -4.22
CA ILE A 18 -2.11 -0.49 -3.90
C ILE A 18 -3.25 -1.30 -3.33
N TRP A 19 -3.58 -2.40 -4.00
CA TRP A 19 -4.54 -3.37 -3.53
C TRP A 19 -3.86 -4.45 -2.70
N LEU A 20 -4.53 -4.85 -1.62
CA LEU A 20 -4.10 -5.97 -0.78
C LEU A 20 -5.31 -6.64 -0.12
N GLN A 21 -5.11 -7.89 0.31
CA GLN A 21 -6.11 -8.66 1.02
C GLN A 21 -5.49 -9.36 2.22
N THR A 22 -6.17 -9.31 3.36
CA THR A 22 -5.76 -10.00 4.59
C THR A 22 -6.60 -11.26 4.78
N THR A 23 -6.11 -12.19 5.60
CA THR A 23 -6.85 -13.42 5.93
C THR A 23 -8.01 -13.18 6.91
N THR A 24 -7.91 -12.11 7.69
CA THR A 24 -8.84 -11.72 8.76
C THR A 24 -8.93 -10.21 8.84
N SER A 25 -9.89 -9.68 9.62
CA SER A 25 -9.93 -8.24 9.90
C SER A 25 -8.63 -7.82 10.58
N ALA A 26 -7.93 -6.88 9.98
CA ALA A 26 -6.61 -6.41 10.40
C ALA A 26 -6.40 -4.97 9.96
N ASN A 27 -5.56 -4.26 10.70
CA ASN A 27 -5.11 -2.92 10.33
C ASN A 27 -3.86 -3.06 9.46
N VAL A 28 -3.93 -2.48 8.26
CA VAL A 28 -2.85 -2.53 7.28
C VAL A 28 -2.33 -1.13 7.04
N LYS A 29 -1.01 -1.03 6.97
CA LYS A 29 -0.28 0.18 6.65
C LYS A 29 0.77 -0.16 5.60
N LEU A 30 0.94 0.68 4.60
CA LEU A 30 2.01 0.50 3.62
C LEU A 30 3.22 1.31 4.03
N GLU A 31 4.39 0.70 3.92
CA GLU A 31 5.70 1.34 3.89
C GLU A 31 6.13 1.43 2.43
N TYR A 32 6.57 2.61 2.01
CA TYR A 32 7.10 2.80 0.67
C TYR A 32 8.22 3.81 0.66
N PHE A 33 9.10 3.73 -0.32
CA PHE A 33 10.19 4.67 -0.51
C PHE A 33 10.60 4.74 -1.98
N GLU A 34 11.21 5.84 -2.37
CA GLU A 34 11.84 5.97 -3.68
C GLU A 34 13.09 5.07 -3.72
N LEU A 35 13.26 4.30 -4.80
CA LEU A 35 14.44 3.43 -4.94
C LEU A 35 15.76 4.23 -4.97
N ALA A 36 15.71 5.50 -5.39
CA ALA A 36 16.85 6.41 -5.35
C ALA A 36 17.21 6.87 -3.92
N ASN A 37 16.27 6.80 -2.97
CA ASN A 37 16.48 7.23 -1.58
C ASN A 37 15.74 6.30 -0.59
N PRO A 38 16.23 5.07 -0.37
CA PRO A 38 15.60 4.10 0.52
C PRO A 38 15.64 4.51 2.01
N ALA A 39 16.46 5.50 2.37
CA ALA A 39 16.49 6.05 3.72
C ALA A 39 15.25 6.88 4.04
N LYS A 40 14.61 7.49 3.02
CA LYS A 40 13.39 8.28 3.18
C LYS A 40 12.15 7.39 3.05
N LYS A 41 11.89 6.64 4.12
CA LYS A 41 10.67 5.81 4.24
C LYS A 41 9.44 6.69 4.46
N MET A 42 8.44 6.46 3.64
CA MET A 42 7.12 7.06 3.74
C MET A 42 6.12 5.97 4.13
N PHE A 43 5.00 6.40 4.70
CA PHE A 43 3.95 5.48 5.08
C PHE A 43 2.59 6.00 4.67
N SER A 44 1.71 5.08 4.29
CA SER A 44 0.30 5.40 4.07
C SER A 44 -0.43 5.65 5.40
N GLU A 45 -1.67 6.10 5.28
CA GLU A 45 -2.64 5.98 6.36
C GLU A 45 -2.89 4.51 6.73
N VAL A 46 -3.52 4.30 7.89
CA VAL A 46 -3.91 2.97 8.35
C VAL A 46 -5.28 2.65 7.80
N TYR A 47 -5.41 1.50 7.14
CA TYR A 47 -6.66 1.00 6.60
C TYR A 47 -7.08 -0.27 7.31
N SER A 48 -8.35 -0.34 7.70
CA SER A 48 -8.92 -1.54 8.32
C SER A 48 -9.61 -2.42 7.29
N THR A 49 -9.18 -3.67 7.20
CA THR A 49 -9.85 -4.69 6.38
C THR A 49 -11.04 -5.25 7.15
N LYS A 50 -12.17 -5.45 6.46
CA LYS A 50 -13.39 -5.99 7.09
C LYS A 50 -13.95 -7.16 6.30
N LYS A 51 -14.72 -8.01 6.99
CA LYS A 51 -15.32 -9.21 6.38
C LYS A 51 -16.32 -8.85 5.28
N GLU A 52 -17.05 -7.73 5.42
CA GLU A 52 -18.05 -7.30 4.43
C GLU A 52 -17.43 -7.02 3.05
N SER A 53 -16.17 -6.60 3.02
CA SER A 53 -15.40 -6.33 1.80
C SER A 53 -14.48 -7.51 1.40
N GLY A 54 -14.69 -8.70 1.95
CA GLY A 54 -13.84 -9.87 1.70
C GLY A 54 -12.41 -9.72 2.21
N TYR A 55 -12.20 -8.90 3.24
CA TYR A 55 -10.88 -8.55 3.78
C TYR A 55 -9.94 -7.86 2.78
N THR A 56 -10.50 -7.23 1.75
CA THR A 56 -9.74 -6.46 0.75
C THR A 56 -9.59 -5.00 1.18
N CYS A 57 -8.54 -4.34 0.68
CA CYS A 57 -8.26 -2.94 0.92
C CYS A 57 -7.56 -2.32 -0.30
N HIS A 58 -7.93 -1.08 -0.61
CA HIS A 58 -7.24 -0.21 -1.57
C HIS A 58 -6.59 0.93 -0.79
N VAL A 59 -5.27 1.01 -0.86
CA VAL A 59 -4.47 2.03 -0.18
C VAL A 59 -4.02 3.04 -1.22
N LEU A 60 -4.40 4.31 -1.04
CA LEU A 60 -3.93 5.40 -1.88
C LEU A 60 -2.56 5.87 -1.39
N LEU A 61 -1.57 5.87 -2.27
CA LEU A 61 -0.29 6.53 -2.07
C LEU A 61 -0.32 7.85 -2.82
N GLU A 62 -0.28 8.96 -2.10
CA GLU A 62 -0.26 10.31 -2.68
C GLU A 62 1.16 10.89 -2.67
N LYS A 63 1.36 11.99 -3.40
CA LYS A 63 2.62 12.76 -3.43
C LYS A 63 3.81 11.97 -3.98
N LEU A 64 3.55 11.09 -4.94
CA LEU A 64 4.59 10.44 -5.72
C LEU A 64 5.16 11.42 -6.74
N GLU A 65 6.44 11.28 -7.04
CA GLU A 65 7.09 12.05 -8.09
C GLU A 65 7.02 11.29 -9.43
N PRO A 66 6.59 11.93 -10.53
CA PRO A 66 6.47 11.28 -11.83
C PRO A 66 7.80 10.69 -12.31
N GLY A 67 7.74 9.49 -12.89
CA GLY A 67 8.91 8.81 -13.46
C GLY A 67 9.87 8.21 -12.42
N LYS A 68 9.58 8.34 -11.12
CA LYS A 68 10.35 7.66 -10.08
C LYS A 68 9.83 6.26 -9.81
N LYS A 69 10.76 5.32 -9.70
CA LYS A 69 10.44 3.96 -9.26
C LYS A 69 10.42 3.92 -7.74
N ILE A 70 9.30 3.45 -7.19
CA ILE A 70 9.12 3.26 -5.75
C ILE A 70 9.11 1.78 -5.42
N TRP A 71 9.50 1.46 -4.19
CA TRP A 71 9.30 0.15 -3.59
C TRP A 71 8.20 0.26 -2.55
N VAL A 72 7.35 -0.75 -2.45
CA VAL A 72 6.19 -0.78 -1.53
C VAL A 72 6.14 -2.12 -0.81
N SER A 73 5.87 -2.08 0.49
CA SER A 73 5.60 -3.26 1.32
C SER A 73 4.48 -3.01 2.32
N SER A 74 3.71 -4.05 2.60
CA SER A 74 2.59 -4.02 3.53
C SER A 74 3.00 -4.47 4.92
N ILE A 75 2.63 -3.68 5.93
CA ILE A 75 2.72 -4.00 7.34
C ILE A 75 1.29 -4.25 7.84
N SER A 76 0.97 -5.50 8.14
CA SER A 76 -0.28 -5.86 8.82
C SER A 76 0.01 -6.16 10.29
N ARG A 77 -0.69 -5.52 11.22
CA ARG A 77 -0.69 -5.87 12.64
C ARG A 77 -2.05 -6.40 13.06
#